data_AF-A0A9P5NP93-F1
#
_entry.id   AF-A0A9P5NP93-F1
#
_cell.length_a   1.000
_cell.length_b   1.000
_cell.length_c   1.000
_cell.angle_alpha   90.00
_cell.angle_beta   90.00
_cell.angle_gamma   90.00
#
_symmetry.space_group_name_H-M   'P 1'
#
loop_
_entity.id
_entity.type
_entity.pdbx_description
1 polymer ?
#
loop_
_entity_poly.entity_id
_entity_poly.type
_entity_poly.pdbx_seq_one_letter_code
_entity_poly.pdbx_strand_id
1 'polypeptide(L)'
;MNGTIGQYTCGLISGGSGGSGRTLAEGVRVVSNSSSLHRVVYADDQTAILVPNTLPGNITYTAQTMGVKSQCVSVTRQCAVGTQSGGLIDYGPDAALNINCTKSGVKFNATAQDQTALCALDTQGNCIYGWNIPSNPFTAGDIVTSNAYLNASEDTYNGNTGWFVHGNNGAWNVVYCNVTALQVTYTYASSRFLFRSSTPASLFAAQRMMSGGLVNIAGNTVISAAVDGAGLQTSTTYEQAYALELSRQMLARGAYIYEPVDVEQIASENLVNGSDLQVIPLVLFIAALIVFACQTIYISIRVILAAQGVQYVRLAALYLSSPVATVQSLYGHQDPLKTWETDSMERFGPETEADRLRIGPTPLSINGQPGSAFVVTKG
;
A
#
# COMPACT_ATOMS: atom_id res chain seq x y z
N MET A 1 -16.03 -13.33 13.08
CA MET A 1 -17.01 -12.62 12.25
C MET A 1 -16.37 -12.43 10.88
N ASN A 2 -16.82 -13.20 9.90
CA ASN A 2 -16.32 -13.18 8.53
C ASN A 2 -16.86 -11.94 7.82
N GLY A 3 -16.01 -10.93 7.60
CA GLY A 3 -16.31 -9.81 6.73
C GLY A 3 -16.03 -10.21 5.29
N THR A 4 -17.09 -10.45 4.53
CA THR A 4 -17.04 -10.60 3.08
C THR A 4 -16.48 -9.33 2.45
N ILE A 5 -15.32 -9.45 1.78
CA ILE A 5 -14.76 -8.43 0.90
C ILE A 5 -15.74 -8.29 -0.27
N GLY A 6 -16.57 -7.25 -0.23
CA GLY A 6 -17.48 -6.92 -1.32
C GLY A 6 -16.67 -6.54 -2.55
N GLN A 7 -16.70 -7.41 -3.56
CA GLN A 7 -16.39 -7.06 -4.95
C GLN A 7 -17.35 -5.95 -5.38
N TYR A 8 -16.97 -4.69 -5.17
CA TYR A 8 -17.69 -3.54 -5.70
C TYR A 8 -16.73 -2.71 -6.55
N THR A 9 -16.85 -2.93 -7.86
CA THR A 9 -16.44 -2.09 -8.99
C THR A 9 -14.95 -1.74 -9.12
N CYS A 10 -14.27 -2.42 -10.04
CA CYS A 10 -12.95 -2.06 -10.59
C CYS A 10 -13.00 -0.67 -11.28
N GLY A 11 -12.99 0.43 -10.51
CA GLY A 11 -12.83 1.80 -11.02
C GLY A 11 -13.97 2.35 -11.91
N LEU A 12 -14.83 1.50 -12.46
CA LEU A 12 -16.01 1.88 -13.23
C LEU A 12 -17.16 2.18 -12.27
N ILE A 13 -17.41 3.48 -12.07
CA ILE A 13 -18.61 3.99 -11.40
C ILE A 13 -19.84 3.36 -12.07
N SER A 14 -20.46 2.36 -11.42
CA SER A 14 -21.68 1.74 -11.90
C SER A 14 -22.84 2.71 -11.73
N GLY A 15 -23.11 3.49 -12.77
CA GLY A 15 -24.21 4.44 -12.74
C GLY A 15 -24.55 4.96 -14.13
N GLY A 16 -25.42 4.21 -14.83
CA GLY A 16 -26.36 4.67 -15.85
C GLY A 16 -25.85 5.53 -17.02
N SER A 17 -25.92 4.98 -18.25
CA SER A 17 -26.29 5.66 -19.50
C SER A 17 -25.76 7.10 -19.79
N GLY A 18 -24.57 7.47 -19.31
CA GLY A 18 -23.98 8.82 -19.49
C GLY A 18 -22.48 8.80 -19.86
N GLY A 19 -22.06 7.79 -20.64
CA GLY A 19 -20.70 7.26 -20.81
C GLY A 19 -19.58 8.14 -21.38
N SER A 20 -19.58 9.45 -21.15
CA SER A 20 -18.41 10.31 -21.41
C SER A 20 -18.31 11.47 -20.41
N GLY A 21 -19.45 12.03 -19.97
CA GLY A 21 -19.46 13.18 -19.06
C GLY A 21 -18.95 12.87 -17.65
N ARG A 22 -19.24 11.67 -17.10
CA ARG A 22 -18.80 11.28 -15.75
C ARG A 22 -17.33 10.87 -15.67
N THR A 23 -16.77 10.32 -16.75
CA THR A 23 -15.34 9.99 -16.84
C THR A 23 -14.51 11.25 -17.08
N LEU A 24 -14.94 12.15 -17.98
CA LEU A 24 -14.34 13.49 -18.11
C LEU A 24 -14.39 14.29 -16.80
N ALA A 25 -15.45 14.12 -16.00
CA ALA A 25 -15.56 14.75 -14.68
C ALA A 25 -14.47 14.29 -13.70
N GLU A 26 -13.96 13.06 -13.83
CA GLU A 26 -12.85 12.60 -12.99
C GLU A 26 -11.56 13.39 -13.30
N GLY A 27 -11.24 13.60 -14.57
CA GLY A 27 -10.09 14.43 -14.94
C GLY A 27 -10.17 15.86 -14.40
N VAL A 28 -11.36 16.47 -14.44
CA VAL A 28 -11.61 17.81 -13.85
C VAL A 28 -11.49 17.79 -12.32
N ARG A 29 -11.93 16.71 -11.66
CA ARG A 29 -11.77 16.52 -10.21
C ARG A 29 -10.32 16.39 -9.82
N VAL A 30 -9.51 15.66 -10.58
CA VAL A 30 -8.06 15.57 -10.34
C VAL A 30 -7.40 16.93 -10.53
N VAL A 31 -7.74 17.68 -11.58
CA VAL A 31 -7.24 19.06 -11.80
C VAL A 31 -7.56 19.97 -10.62
N SER A 32 -8.78 19.88 -10.08
CA SER A 32 -9.26 20.70 -8.95
C SER A 32 -8.93 20.12 -7.57
N ASN A 33 -8.12 19.06 -7.48
CA ASN A 33 -7.80 18.35 -6.22
C ASN A 33 -9.04 17.89 -5.42
N SER A 34 -10.15 17.59 -6.11
CA SER A 34 -11.41 17.12 -5.52
C SER A 34 -11.71 15.64 -5.79
N SER A 35 -10.81 14.93 -6.47
CA SER A 35 -10.93 13.50 -6.71
C SER A 35 -10.69 12.70 -5.42
N SER A 36 -11.48 11.64 -5.21
CA SER A 36 -11.26 10.67 -4.15
C SER A 36 -10.33 9.52 -4.55
N LEU A 37 -9.97 9.43 -5.84
CA LEU A 37 -9.21 8.31 -6.40
C LEU A 37 -7.76 8.72 -6.66
N HIS A 38 -7.57 9.80 -7.41
CA HIS A 38 -6.27 10.19 -7.94
C HIS A 38 -5.92 11.63 -7.58
N ARG A 39 -4.63 11.90 -7.46
CA ARG A 39 -4.08 13.26 -7.41
C ARG A 39 -2.80 13.32 -8.23
N VAL A 40 -2.51 14.49 -8.79
CA VAL A 40 -1.21 14.73 -9.43
C VAL A 40 -0.27 15.37 -8.44
N VAL A 41 0.95 14.83 -8.35
CA VAL A 41 2.04 15.36 -7.54
C VAL A 41 3.29 15.46 -8.40
N TYR A 42 4.25 16.27 -7.98
CA TYR A 42 5.56 16.33 -8.62
C TYR A 42 6.55 15.45 -7.88
N ALA A 43 7.32 14.67 -8.63
CA ALA A 43 8.54 14.07 -8.10
C ALA A 43 9.63 15.15 -7.90
N ASP A 44 10.69 14.81 -7.17
CA ASP A 44 11.85 15.68 -6.93
C ASP A 44 12.54 16.17 -8.21
N ASP A 45 12.44 15.43 -9.32
CA ASP A 45 12.93 15.81 -10.65
C ASP A 45 11.95 16.68 -11.47
N GLN A 46 10.88 17.18 -10.83
CA GLN A 46 9.79 17.97 -11.41
C GLN A 46 8.88 17.22 -12.39
N THR A 47 8.98 15.90 -12.50
CA THR A 47 8.02 15.10 -13.30
C THR A 47 6.66 15.06 -12.61
N ALA A 48 5.58 15.39 -13.33
CA ALA A 48 4.23 15.21 -12.84
C ALA A 48 3.88 13.72 -12.87
N ILE A 49 3.44 13.15 -11.74
CA ILE A 49 3.09 11.74 -11.60
C ILE A 49 1.70 11.59 -10.98
N LEU A 50 1.00 10.52 -11.36
CA LEU A 50 -0.33 10.23 -10.85
C LEU A 50 -0.20 9.31 -9.63
N VAL A 51 -0.79 9.70 -8.51
CA VAL A 51 -0.72 8.92 -7.27
C VAL A 51 -2.11 8.79 -6.67
N PRO A 52 -2.35 7.81 -5.78
CA PRO A 52 -3.57 7.73 -5.02
C PRO A 52 -3.82 9.02 -4.21
N ASN A 53 -5.09 9.42 -4.09
CA ASN A 53 -5.44 10.61 -3.32
C ASN A 53 -5.08 10.48 -1.83
N THR A 54 -5.32 9.29 -1.26
CA THR A 54 -4.97 8.93 0.12
C THR A 54 -3.80 7.97 0.14
N LEU A 55 -2.76 8.30 0.91
CA LEU A 55 -1.65 7.41 1.20
C LEU A 55 -1.64 7.13 2.70
N PRO A 56 -1.47 5.87 3.14
CA PRO A 56 -1.26 5.55 4.54
C PRO A 56 -0.08 6.38 5.10
N GLY A 57 -0.22 6.89 6.32
CA GLY A 57 0.93 7.42 7.06
C GLY A 57 1.91 6.29 7.38
N ASN A 58 3.21 6.58 7.43
CA ASN A 58 4.28 5.65 7.86
C ASN A 58 4.54 4.45 6.94
N ILE A 59 4.37 4.63 5.63
CA ILE A 59 4.82 3.65 4.64
C ILE A 59 5.87 4.28 3.73
N THR A 60 6.93 3.51 3.48
CA THR A 60 7.83 3.76 2.37
C THR A 60 7.52 2.72 1.30
N TYR A 61 7.21 3.16 0.08
CA TYR A 61 6.86 2.23 -0.99
C TYR A 61 7.43 2.66 -2.33
N THR A 62 7.68 1.67 -3.19
CA THR A 62 8.10 1.89 -4.57
C THR A 62 6.98 1.41 -5.49
N ALA A 63 6.58 2.27 -6.42
CA ALA A 63 5.51 1.99 -7.37
C ALA A 63 5.86 2.51 -8.76
N GLN A 64 5.22 1.92 -9.75
CA GLN A 64 5.17 2.44 -11.11
C GLN A 64 3.88 3.22 -11.32
N THR A 65 3.96 4.31 -12.06
CA THR A 65 2.81 5.10 -12.47
C THR A 65 3.05 5.76 -13.81
N MET A 66 2.01 6.40 -14.34
CA MET A 66 2.12 7.27 -15.49
C MET A 66 2.52 8.68 -15.06
N GLY A 67 3.39 9.29 -15.84
CA GLY A 67 3.82 10.66 -15.65
C GLY A 67 3.83 11.47 -16.93
N VAL A 68 3.90 12.78 -16.79
CA VAL A 68 4.15 13.72 -17.88
C VAL A 68 5.30 14.61 -17.49
N LYS A 69 6.22 14.80 -18.43
CA LYS A 69 7.25 15.82 -18.34
C LYS A 69 7.20 16.67 -19.60
N SER A 70 7.13 17.97 -19.42
CA SER A 70 7.21 18.92 -20.51
C SER A 70 8.38 19.88 -20.31
N GLN A 71 8.87 20.41 -21.42
CA GLN A 71 9.88 21.45 -21.48
C GLN A 71 9.37 22.49 -22.46
N CYS A 72 9.14 23.71 -21.97
CA CYS A 72 8.55 24.79 -22.75
C CYS A 72 9.54 25.92 -22.96
N VAL A 73 9.37 26.65 -24.06
CA VAL A 73 10.13 27.86 -24.39
C VAL A 73 9.18 28.91 -24.95
N SER A 74 9.40 30.17 -24.58
CA SER A 74 8.71 31.31 -25.20
C SER A 74 9.38 31.62 -26.54
N VAL A 75 8.63 31.49 -27.63
CA VAL A 75 9.08 31.75 -29.02
C VAL A 75 8.45 33.00 -29.62
N THR A 76 7.81 33.83 -28.80
CA THR A 76 7.11 35.05 -29.21
C THR A 76 7.98 35.98 -30.04
N ARG A 77 9.27 36.16 -29.69
CA ARG A 77 10.17 37.06 -30.41
C ARG A 77 10.43 36.59 -31.85
N GLN A 78 10.46 35.27 -32.05
CA GLN A 78 10.62 34.65 -33.36
C GLN A 78 9.29 34.69 -34.14
N CYS A 79 8.16 34.64 -33.45
CA CYS A 79 6.85 34.52 -34.06
C CYS A 79 6.14 35.86 -34.32
N ALA A 80 6.43 36.91 -33.57
CA ALA A 80 5.83 38.23 -33.76
C ALA A 80 6.38 38.87 -35.04
N VAL A 81 5.50 39.09 -36.02
CA VAL A 81 5.88 39.64 -37.33
C VAL A 81 5.33 41.04 -37.50
N GLY A 82 6.24 42.01 -37.47
CA GLY A 82 5.95 43.39 -37.84
C GLY A 82 6.04 43.59 -39.35
N THR A 83 5.07 44.30 -39.92
CA THR A 83 5.10 44.75 -41.32
C THR A 83 5.54 46.21 -41.35
N GLN A 84 6.62 46.52 -42.05
CA GLN A 84 7.09 47.90 -42.14
C GLN A 84 6.25 48.67 -43.16
N SER A 85 5.56 49.72 -42.70
CA SER A 85 4.80 50.64 -43.54
C SER A 85 5.14 52.08 -43.16
N GLY A 86 5.71 52.85 -44.09
CA GLY A 86 6.04 54.26 -43.85
C GLY A 86 7.10 54.51 -42.76
N GLY A 87 7.95 53.53 -42.43
CA GLY A 87 8.98 53.65 -41.39
C GLY A 87 8.51 53.25 -39.98
N LEU A 88 7.21 53.01 -39.80
CA LEU A 88 6.64 52.39 -38.60
C LEU A 88 6.54 50.87 -38.81
N ILE A 89 6.71 50.12 -37.72
CA ILE A 89 6.51 48.67 -37.72
C ILE A 89 5.09 48.43 -37.22
N ASP A 90 4.24 47.84 -38.06
CA ASP A 90 2.88 47.48 -37.74
C ASP A 90 2.82 46.00 -37.34
N TYR A 91 2.49 45.73 -36.07
CA TYR A 91 2.35 44.38 -35.54
C TYR A 91 0.93 43.82 -35.63
N GLY A 92 0.00 44.53 -36.27
CA GLY A 92 -1.41 44.14 -36.38
C GLY A 92 -2.35 45.14 -35.67
N PRO A 93 -3.67 44.88 -35.72
CA PRO A 93 -4.65 45.70 -35.02
C PRO A 93 -4.55 45.50 -33.50
N ASP A 94 -4.99 46.47 -32.69
CA ASP A 94 -4.93 46.41 -31.22
C ASP A 94 -5.59 45.16 -30.58
N ALA A 95 -6.47 44.50 -31.32
CA ALA A 95 -7.16 43.28 -30.88
C ALA A 95 -6.37 41.99 -31.17
N ALA A 96 -5.34 42.01 -32.02
CA ALA A 96 -4.62 40.82 -32.47
C ALA A 96 -3.17 41.11 -32.86
N LEU A 97 -2.24 40.34 -32.30
CA LEU A 97 -0.82 40.36 -32.71
C LEU A 97 -0.60 39.49 -33.94
N ASN A 98 -0.02 40.02 -35.01
CA ASN A 98 0.41 39.27 -36.19
C ASN A 98 1.48 38.21 -35.81
N ILE A 99 1.05 36.97 -35.72
CA ILE A 99 1.88 35.81 -35.38
C ILE A 99 2.13 34.97 -36.63
N ASN A 100 3.41 34.70 -36.92
CA ASN A 100 3.85 33.73 -37.90
C ASN A 100 5.20 33.12 -37.48
N CYS A 101 5.14 31.96 -36.84
CA CYS A 101 6.31 31.24 -36.37
C CYS A 101 7.09 30.50 -37.49
N THR A 102 6.43 30.16 -38.60
CA THR A 102 7.04 29.35 -39.67
C THR A 102 8.16 30.09 -40.39
N LYS A 103 8.05 31.42 -40.53
CA LYS A 103 9.11 32.28 -41.09
C LYS A 103 10.42 32.20 -40.32
N SER A 104 10.35 31.88 -39.03
CA SER A 104 11.51 31.86 -38.13
C SER A 104 11.99 30.44 -37.82
N GLY A 105 11.54 29.44 -38.59
CA GLY A 105 11.96 28.05 -38.44
C GLY A 105 11.32 27.30 -37.28
N VAL A 106 10.39 27.93 -36.54
CA VAL A 106 9.61 27.26 -35.49
C VAL A 106 8.45 26.52 -36.16
N LYS A 107 8.38 25.20 -35.94
CA LYS A 107 7.33 24.33 -36.48
C LYS A 107 6.01 24.48 -35.71
N PHE A 108 5.44 25.67 -35.77
CA PHE A 108 4.12 25.97 -35.23
C PHE A 108 3.36 26.85 -36.22
N ASN A 109 2.46 26.24 -36.98
CA ASN A 109 1.68 26.91 -38.03
C ASN A 109 0.40 27.49 -37.42
N ALA A 110 0.55 28.41 -36.48
CA ALA A 110 -0.57 29.15 -35.92
C ALA A 110 -0.56 30.60 -36.42
N THR A 111 -1.75 31.12 -36.72
CA THR A 111 -1.95 32.53 -37.03
C THR A 111 -2.67 33.24 -35.89
N ALA A 112 -2.51 34.56 -35.80
CA ALA A 112 -3.17 35.41 -34.82
C ALA A 112 -4.69 35.25 -34.75
N GLN A 113 -5.30 35.03 -35.92
CA GLN A 113 -6.75 34.87 -36.09
C GLN A 113 -7.26 33.55 -35.53
N ASP A 114 -6.37 32.56 -35.35
CA ASP A 114 -6.77 31.25 -34.91
C ASP A 114 -6.84 31.12 -33.38
N GLN A 115 -6.35 32.12 -32.59
CA GLN A 115 -6.23 32.09 -31.12
C GLN A 115 -6.32 30.67 -30.56
N THR A 116 -5.41 29.80 -31.03
CA THR A 116 -5.63 28.37 -30.90
C THR A 116 -5.41 28.01 -29.46
N ALA A 117 -6.42 27.42 -28.82
CA ALA A 117 -6.22 26.74 -27.56
C ALA A 117 -5.06 25.75 -27.70
N LEU A 118 -4.26 25.62 -26.64
CA LEU A 118 -3.19 24.63 -26.50
C LEU A 118 -3.49 23.33 -27.29
N CYS A 119 -2.62 23.02 -28.24
CA CYS A 119 -2.80 21.91 -29.16
C CYS A 119 -1.51 21.07 -29.28
N ALA A 120 -1.65 19.79 -29.65
CA ALA A 120 -0.51 19.02 -30.13
C ALA A 120 -0.18 19.45 -31.57
N LEU A 121 1.09 19.27 -31.98
CA LEU A 121 1.56 19.65 -33.31
C LEU A 121 1.94 18.41 -34.11
N ASP A 122 1.53 18.39 -35.38
CA ASP A 122 2.01 17.39 -36.35
C ASP A 122 3.44 17.69 -36.83
N THR A 123 3.95 16.89 -37.77
CA THR A 123 5.31 17.05 -38.31
C THR A 123 5.52 18.35 -39.11
N GLN A 124 4.42 18.98 -39.56
CA GLN A 124 4.38 20.26 -40.27
C GLN A 124 4.14 21.44 -39.33
N GLY A 125 3.81 21.19 -38.06
CA GLY A 125 3.50 22.20 -37.06
C GLY A 125 2.03 22.61 -37.01
N ASN A 126 1.11 21.89 -37.65
CA ASN A 126 -0.32 22.18 -37.57
C ASN A 126 -0.91 21.62 -36.27
N CYS A 127 -1.89 22.34 -35.71
CA CYS A 127 -2.63 21.87 -34.55
C CYS A 127 -3.43 20.59 -34.86
N ILE A 128 -3.19 19.56 -34.06
CA ILE A 128 -3.88 18.28 -34.09
C ILE A 128 -4.44 17.94 -32.70
N TYR A 129 -5.39 17.02 -32.66
CA TYR A 129 -5.94 16.49 -31.42
C TYR A 129 -4.93 15.60 -30.68
N GLY A 130 -5.01 15.57 -29.34
CA GLY A 130 -4.15 14.72 -28.52
C GLY A 130 -4.20 13.22 -28.85
N TRP A 131 -5.34 12.70 -29.34
CA TRP A 131 -5.45 11.30 -29.77
C TRP A 131 -4.74 11.00 -31.10
N ASN A 132 -4.34 12.02 -31.85
CA ASN A 132 -3.70 11.92 -33.16
C ASN A 132 -2.19 12.22 -33.12
N ILE A 133 -1.58 12.34 -31.94
CA ILE A 133 -0.14 12.60 -31.85
C ILE A 133 0.64 11.51 -32.61
N PRO A 134 1.66 11.88 -33.41
CA PRO A 134 2.38 10.94 -34.28
C PRO A 134 3.50 10.18 -33.55
N SER A 135 3.97 10.70 -32.41
CA SER A 135 5.12 10.15 -31.68
C SER A 135 5.00 10.41 -30.18
N ASN A 136 5.85 9.76 -29.38
CA ASN A 136 6.13 10.13 -28.00
C ASN A 136 7.66 10.04 -27.81
N PRO A 137 8.36 11.14 -27.54
CA PRO A 137 7.87 12.50 -27.29
C PRO A 137 7.20 13.17 -28.50
N PHE A 138 6.43 14.22 -28.24
CA PHE A 138 5.77 15.06 -29.26
C PHE A 138 5.82 16.53 -28.86
N THR A 139 5.44 17.42 -29.79
CA THR A 139 5.46 18.87 -29.58
C THR A 139 4.05 19.44 -29.43
N ALA A 140 3.90 20.45 -28.60
CA ALA A 140 2.67 21.20 -28.39
C ALA A 140 2.94 22.70 -28.50
N GLY A 141 1.92 23.46 -28.91
CA GLY A 141 1.99 24.91 -29.06
C GLY A 141 0.77 25.59 -28.45
N ASP A 142 0.97 26.80 -27.94
CA ASP A 142 -0.10 27.64 -27.40
C ASP A 142 0.18 29.12 -27.69
N ILE A 143 -0.88 29.90 -27.91
CA ILE A 143 -0.83 31.36 -27.99
C ILE A 143 -1.62 31.89 -26.81
N VAL A 144 -0.93 32.54 -25.90
CA VAL A 144 -1.50 33.00 -24.63
C VAL A 144 -1.49 34.52 -24.57
N THR A 145 -2.53 35.06 -23.91
CA THR A 145 -2.62 36.49 -23.58
C THR A 145 -2.60 36.69 -22.08
N SER A 146 -2.07 37.82 -21.62
CA SER A 146 -2.00 38.19 -20.21
C SER A 146 -2.26 39.68 -20.02
N ASN A 147 -3.09 39.99 -19.04
CA ASN A 147 -3.36 41.36 -18.60
C ASN A 147 -2.37 41.84 -17.52
N ALA A 148 -1.43 41.01 -17.08
CA ALA A 148 -0.44 41.39 -16.07
C ALA A 148 0.53 42.49 -16.54
N TYR A 149 0.60 42.72 -17.85
CA TYR A 149 1.54 43.63 -18.51
C TYR A 149 0.88 44.90 -19.06
N LEU A 150 -0.37 45.21 -18.68
CA LEU A 150 -1.14 46.36 -19.22
C LEU A 150 -0.47 47.74 -19.03
N ASN A 151 0.47 47.88 -18.09
CA ASN A 151 1.18 49.13 -17.83
C ASN A 151 2.54 49.24 -18.54
N ALA A 152 2.96 48.21 -19.29
CA ALA A 152 4.19 48.24 -20.04
C ALA A 152 4.02 49.03 -21.35
N SER A 153 5.14 49.50 -21.91
CA SER A 153 5.16 50.20 -23.19
C SER A 153 4.63 49.33 -24.33
N GLU A 154 3.83 49.91 -25.21
CA GLU A 154 3.31 49.24 -26.40
C GLU A 154 4.44 48.79 -27.34
N ASP A 155 4.23 47.67 -28.03
CA ASP A 155 5.16 47.04 -28.97
C ASP A 155 6.53 46.72 -28.39
N THR A 156 6.57 46.40 -27.09
CA THR A 156 7.81 46.03 -26.40
C THR A 156 7.85 44.59 -25.93
N TYR A 157 9.05 44.01 -26.05
CA TYR A 157 9.34 42.65 -25.62
C TYR A 157 9.91 42.63 -24.21
N ASN A 158 9.31 41.84 -23.34
CA ASN A 158 9.89 41.52 -22.05
C ASN A 158 10.88 40.36 -22.18
N GLY A 159 12.17 40.69 -22.18
CA GLY A 159 13.26 39.72 -22.32
C GLY A 159 13.32 38.65 -21.22
N ASN A 160 12.76 38.92 -20.04
CA ASN A 160 12.82 38.00 -18.90
C ASN A 160 11.71 36.95 -18.92
N THR A 161 10.55 37.30 -19.48
CA THR A 161 9.34 36.47 -19.39
C THR A 161 8.83 35.99 -20.75
N GLY A 162 9.37 36.52 -21.85
CA GLY A 162 9.02 36.11 -23.20
C GLY A 162 7.75 36.76 -23.78
N TRP A 163 7.15 37.69 -23.05
CA TRP A 163 5.90 38.38 -23.40
C TRP A 163 6.14 39.56 -24.33
N PHE A 164 5.23 39.80 -25.27
CA PHE A 164 5.22 40.95 -26.17
C PHE A 164 3.95 41.76 -25.96
N VAL A 165 4.09 43.03 -25.57
CA VAL A 165 2.97 43.93 -25.30
C VAL A 165 2.47 44.48 -26.62
N HIS A 166 1.20 44.29 -26.94
CA HIS A 166 0.62 44.81 -28.18
C HIS A 166 -0.88 45.03 -28.06
N GLY A 167 -1.31 46.26 -28.36
CA GLY A 167 -2.71 46.65 -28.36
C GLY A 167 -3.37 46.63 -26.99
N ASN A 168 -4.71 46.61 -26.99
CA ASN A 168 -5.54 46.73 -25.79
C ASN A 168 -5.81 45.39 -25.08
N ASN A 169 -5.38 44.27 -25.67
CA ASN A 169 -5.56 42.92 -25.12
C ASN A 169 -4.42 42.46 -24.19
N GLY A 170 -3.53 43.38 -23.81
CA GLY A 170 -2.42 43.13 -22.91
C GLY A 170 -1.17 42.63 -23.64
N ALA A 171 -0.48 41.66 -23.05
CA ALA A 171 0.69 41.04 -23.65
C ALA A 171 0.37 39.66 -24.19
N TRP A 172 1.14 39.27 -25.20
CA TRP A 172 1.05 38.01 -25.93
C TRP A 172 2.29 37.18 -25.66
N ASN A 173 2.14 35.87 -25.54
CA ASN A 173 3.26 34.94 -25.53
C ASN A 173 2.92 33.72 -26.39
N VAL A 174 3.89 33.28 -27.18
CA VAL A 174 3.80 32.06 -27.97
C VAL A 174 4.67 31.02 -27.29
N VAL A 175 4.06 29.98 -26.75
CA VAL A 175 4.77 28.94 -26.01
C VAL A 175 4.88 27.70 -26.88
N TYR A 176 6.10 27.16 -26.99
CA TYR A 176 6.40 25.93 -27.69
C TYR A 176 6.95 24.90 -26.71
N CYS A 177 6.30 23.74 -26.61
CA CYS A 177 6.63 22.72 -25.62
C CYS A 177 6.99 21.39 -26.27
N ASN A 178 8.02 20.74 -25.76
CA ASN A 178 8.26 19.32 -25.94
C ASN A 178 7.62 18.56 -24.77
N VAL A 179 6.70 17.65 -25.07
CA VAL A 179 5.91 16.90 -24.09
C VAL A 179 6.22 15.42 -24.23
N THR A 180 6.51 14.78 -23.10
CA THR A 180 6.78 13.34 -23.04
C THR A 180 5.84 12.70 -22.03
N ALA A 181 5.06 11.72 -22.49
CA ALA A 181 4.37 10.80 -21.59
C ALA A 181 5.35 9.72 -21.14
N LEU A 182 5.40 9.46 -19.84
CA LEU A 182 6.39 8.59 -19.20
C LEU A 182 5.70 7.48 -18.41
N GLN A 183 6.33 6.31 -18.38
CA GLN A 183 6.18 5.37 -17.28
C GLN A 183 7.25 5.73 -16.25
N VAL A 184 6.84 6.00 -15.02
CA VAL A 184 7.71 6.51 -13.95
C VAL A 184 7.70 5.53 -12.80
N THR A 185 8.90 5.10 -12.40
CA THR A 185 9.11 4.39 -11.14
C THR A 185 9.52 5.43 -10.10
N TYR A 186 8.80 5.46 -8.98
CA TYR A 186 9.05 6.40 -7.90
C TYR A 186 9.04 5.70 -6.55
N THR A 187 9.75 6.28 -5.58
CA THR A 187 9.67 5.89 -4.17
C THR A 187 8.96 6.99 -3.39
N TYR A 188 7.90 6.66 -2.68
CA TYR A 188 7.33 7.52 -1.67
C TYR A 188 8.04 7.26 -0.33
N ALA A 189 8.68 8.28 0.24
CA ALA A 189 9.36 8.19 1.53
C ALA A 189 9.33 9.55 2.23
N SER A 190 9.04 9.56 3.55
CA SER A 190 9.00 10.77 4.37
C SER A 190 8.13 11.90 3.76
N SER A 191 6.93 11.55 3.29
CA SER A 191 5.99 12.48 2.64
C SER A 191 6.49 13.15 1.34
N ARG A 192 7.51 12.56 0.70
CA ARG A 192 8.06 13.04 -0.58
C ARG A 192 8.02 11.94 -1.64
N PHE A 193 7.91 12.36 -2.90
CA PHE A 193 7.96 11.49 -4.06
C PHE A 193 9.34 11.61 -4.71
N LEU A 194 10.15 10.56 -4.58
CA LEU A 194 11.52 10.49 -5.07
C LEU A 194 11.53 9.76 -6.42
N PHE A 195 12.04 10.41 -7.45
CA PHE A 195 12.22 9.82 -8.76
C PHE A 195 13.26 8.69 -8.70
N ARG A 196 12.98 7.56 -9.38
CA ARG A 196 13.96 6.47 -9.54
C ARG A 196 14.38 6.33 -10.99
N SER A 197 13.40 6.16 -11.87
CA SER A 197 13.61 5.95 -13.29
C SER A 197 12.37 6.30 -14.07
N SER A 198 12.54 6.60 -15.35
CA SER A 198 11.43 6.71 -16.28
C SER A 198 11.81 6.20 -17.66
N THR A 199 10.81 5.75 -18.39
CA THR A 199 10.90 5.39 -19.80
C THR A 199 9.76 6.07 -20.55
N PRO A 200 9.95 6.48 -21.82
CA PRO A 200 8.85 6.95 -22.64
C PRO A 200 7.74 5.90 -22.72
N ALA A 201 6.50 6.31 -22.43
CA ALA A 201 5.34 5.46 -22.57
C ALA A 201 5.10 5.11 -24.06
N SER A 202 4.34 4.04 -24.32
CA SER A 202 3.93 3.70 -25.68
C SER A 202 3.13 4.84 -26.33
N LEU A 203 3.20 4.94 -27.66
CA LEU A 203 2.43 5.94 -28.40
C LEU A 203 0.93 5.85 -28.09
N PHE A 204 0.40 4.63 -27.98
CA PHE A 204 -1.00 4.41 -27.62
C PHE A 204 -1.34 5.00 -26.24
N ALA A 205 -0.51 4.77 -25.23
CA ALA A 205 -0.73 5.35 -23.90
C ALA A 205 -0.63 6.88 -23.92
N ALA A 206 0.34 7.43 -24.67
CA ALA A 206 0.49 8.88 -24.84
C ALA A 206 -0.76 9.49 -25.53
N GLN A 207 -1.24 8.91 -26.63
CA GLN A 207 -2.44 9.37 -27.34
C GLN A 207 -3.66 9.40 -26.42
N ARG A 208 -3.84 8.35 -25.61
CA ARG A 208 -4.96 8.25 -24.65
C ARG A 208 -4.86 9.31 -23.55
N MET A 209 -3.68 9.50 -22.98
CA MET A 209 -3.43 10.52 -21.96
C MET A 209 -3.71 11.92 -22.50
N MET A 210 -3.22 12.22 -23.71
CA MET A 210 -3.35 13.54 -24.32
C MET A 210 -4.74 13.81 -24.87
N SER A 211 -5.57 12.79 -25.09
CA SER A 211 -6.96 12.94 -25.55
C SER A 211 -7.80 13.83 -24.64
N GLY A 212 -7.58 13.77 -23.32
CA GLY A 212 -8.27 14.61 -22.35
C GLY A 212 -7.62 15.97 -22.12
N GLY A 213 -6.31 16.08 -22.37
CA GLY A 213 -5.51 17.27 -22.11
C GLY A 213 -5.43 18.26 -23.28
N LEU A 214 -5.31 17.76 -24.51
CA LEU A 214 -5.11 18.54 -25.74
C LEU A 214 -6.36 18.43 -26.62
N VAL A 215 -7.41 19.12 -26.20
CA VAL A 215 -8.68 19.18 -26.91
C VAL A 215 -8.67 20.47 -27.73
N ASN A 216 -8.67 20.35 -29.06
CA ASN A 216 -8.82 21.48 -29.99
C ASN A 216 -10.27 21.97 -29.98
N ILE A 217 -10.72 22.45 -28.82
CA ILE A 217 -11.97 23.18 -28.63
C ILE A 217 -11.57 24.46 -27.91
N ALA A 218 -11.85 25.59 -28.54
CA ALA A 218 -11.52 26.92 -28.05
C ALA A 218 -11.85 27.09 -26.54
N GLY A 219 -10.87 27.55 -25.77
CA GLY A 219 -11.11 28.25 -24.50
C GLY A 219 -11.07 27.47 -23.18
N ASN A 220 -10.47 26.27 -23.08
CA ASN A 220 -10.63 25.47 -21.84
C ASN A 220 -9.34 24.97 -21.14
N THR A 221 -8.16 25.32 -21.63
CA THR A 221 -6.89 25.03 -20.93
C THR A 221 -6.48 26.23 -20.08
N VAL A 222 -6.86 26.19 -18.80
CA VAL A 222 -6.60 27.23 -17.77
C VAL A 222 -5.11 27.30 -17.37
N ILE A 223 -4.19 26.79 -18.20
CA ILE A 223 -2.75 26.74 -17.89
C ILE A 223 -2.22 28.16 -17.80
N SER A 224 -2.43 28.98 -18.83
CA SER A 224 -1.96 30.37 -18.90
C SER A 224 -2.48 31.21 -17.75
N ALA A 225 -3.74 31.05 -17.36
CA ALA A 225 -4.34 31.75 -16.22
C ALA A 225 -3.78 31.27 -14.87
N ALA A 226 -3.45 29.98 -14.72
CA ALA A 226 -2.86 29.44 -13.49
C ALA A 226 -1.41 29.87 -13.27
N VAL A 227 -0.69 30.19 -14.35
CA VAL A 227 0.70 30.66 -14.32
C VAL A 227 0.85 32.13 -14.69
N ASP A 228 -0.25 32.89 -14.71
CA ASP A 228 -0.22 34.30 -15.07
C ASP A 228 0.66 35.09 -14.09
N GLY A 229 1.51 35.97 -14.61
CA GLY A 229 2.53 36.68 -13.83
C GLY A 229 3.72 35.83 -13.33
N ALA A 230 3.79 34.52 -13.64
CA ALA A 230 5.01 33.74 -13.40
C ALA A 230 6.20 34.33 -14.18
N GLY A 231 7.40 34.26 -13.62
CA GLY A 231 8.58 34.91 -14.18
C GLY A 231 8.75 36.39 -13.82
N LEU A 232 7.75 37.04 -13.22
CA LEU A 232 7.91 38.39 -12.63
C LEU A 232 8.71 38.36 -11.31
N GLN A 233 8.78 37.20 -10.66
CA GLN A 233 9.58 36.94 -9.46
C GLN A 233 10.85 36.15 -9.81
N THR A 234 11.93 36.34 -9.06
CA THR A 234 13.27 35.81 -9.41
C THR A 234 13.45 34.30 -9.22
N SER A 235 12.48 33.59 -8.62
CA SER A 235 12.65 32.19 -8.23
C SER A 235 12.36 31.18 -9.34
N THR A 236 11.55 31.55 -10.34
CA THR A 236 11.04 30.63 -11.37
C THR A 236 10.75 31.38 -12.66
N THR A 237 11.14 30.81 -13.80
CA THR A 237 10.81 31.39 -15.12
C THR A 237 9.37 31.08 -15.51
N TYR A 238 8.81 31.88 -16.41
CA TYR A 238 7.46 31.65 -16.96
C TYR A 238 7.38 30.28 -17.63
N GLU A 239 8.40 29.93 -18.42
CA GLU A 239 8.51 28.66 -19.14
C GLU A 239 8.48 27.45 -18.21
N GLN A 240 9.18 27.53 -17.07
CA GLN A 240 9.22 26.45 -16.09
C GLN A 240 7.88 26.29 -15.41
N ALA A 241 7.24 27.39 -14.98
CA ALA A 241 5.92 27.34 -14.38
C ALA A 241 4.87 26.78 -15.37
N TYR A 242 4.90 27.26 -16.61
CA TYR A 242 4.01 26.78 -17.68
C TYR A 242 4.24 25.29 -17.97
N ALA A 243 5.48 24.83 -18.03
CA ALA A 243 5.79 23.41 -18.25
C ALA A 243 5.26 22.51 -17.11
N LEU A 244 5.46 22.91 -15.86
CA LEU A 244 4.93 22.18 -14.70
C LEU A 244 3.41 22.07 -14.77
N GLU A 245 2.72 23.20 -14.96
CA GLU A 245 1.26 23.22 -15.01
C GLU A 245 0.69 22.49 -16.23
N LEU A 246 1.35 22.60 -17.40
CA LEU A 246 1.04 21.80 -18.58
C LEU A 246 1.12 20.31 -18.25
N SER A 247 2.24 19.86 -17.67
CA SER A 247 2.44 18.46 -17.29
C SER A 247 1.35 17.97 -16.35
N ARG A 248 1.03 18.77 -15.33
CA ARG A 248 -0.05 18.48 -14.37
C ARG A 248 -1.40 18.36 -15.06
N GLN A 249 -1.78 19.34 -15.89
CA GLN A 249 -3.09 19.37 -16.55
C GLN A 249 -3.25 18.23 -17.55
N MET A 250 -2.21 17.91 -18.33
CA MET A 250 -2.25 16.79 -19.28
C MET A 250 -2.46 15.47 -18.56
N LEU A 251 -1.71 15.24 -17.48
CA LEU A 251 -1.82 14.02 -16.69
C LEU A 251 -3.16 13.94 -15.96
N ALA A 252 -3.59 15.03 -15.31
CA ALA A 252 -4.82 15.09 -14.54
C ALA A 252 -6.06 14.90 -15.43
N ARG A 253 -6.11 15.55 -16.59
CA ARG A 253 -7.25 15.40 -17.53
C ARG A 253 -7.26 14.03 -18.21
N GLY A 254 -6.09 13.39 -18.33
CA GLY A 254 -5.98 11.99 -18.69
C GLY A 254 -6.29 11.03 -17.53
N ALA A 255 -6.61 11.49 -16.31
CA ALA A 255 -6.68 10.59 -15.16
C ALA A 255 -7.79 9.52 -15.26
N TYR A 256 -8.86 9.81 -16.01
CA TYR A 256 -10.06 8.97 -16.10
C TYR A 256 -9.87 7.63 -16.82
N ILE A 257 -8.75 7.45 -17.53
CA ILE A 257 -8.40 6.19 -18.21
C ILE A 257 -7.48 5.31 -17.38
N TYR A 258 -7.02 5.76 -16.20
CA TYR A 258 -6.12 4.98 -15.37
C TYR A 258 -6.88 4.21 -14.30
N GLU A 259 -6.44 2.98 -14.12
CA GLU A 259 -6.79 2.17 -12.96
C GLU A 259 -5.58 2.12 -12.02
N PRO A 260 -5.78 2.15 -10.69
CA PRO A 260 -4.71 1.91 -9.74
C PRO A 260 -4.03 0.56 -10.01
N VAL A 261 -2.71 0.54 -10.08
CA VAL A 261 -1.90 -0.68 -10.22
C VAL A 261 -1.32 -1.06 -8.86
N ASP A 262 -1.10 -2.35 -8.64
CA ASP A 262 -0.45 -2.86 -7.44
C ASP A 262 0.96 -2.26 -7.27
N VAL A 263 1.32 -2.02 -6.01
CA VAL A 263 2.61 -1.46 -5.61
C VAL A 263 3.70 -2.52 -5.76
N GLU A 264 4.85 -2.17 -6.35
CA GLU A 264 5.95 -3.13 -6.58
C GLU A 264 6.55 -3.62 -5.25
N GLN A 265 6.72 -2.70 -4.30
CA GLN A 265 7.29 -3.02 -3.00
C GLN A 265 6.71 -2.09 -1.93
N ILE A 266 6.20 -2.68 -0.84
CA ILE A 266 5.77 -1.95 0.35
C ILE A 266 6.74 -2.30 1.48
N ALA A 267 7.49 -1.32 1.97
CA ALA A 267 8.20 -1.41 3.23
C ALA A 267 7.35 -0.69 4.28
N SER A 268 6.65 -1.47 5.11
CA SER A 268 5.99 -0.90 6.28
C SER A 268 7.07 -0.52 7.29
N GLU A 269 7.14 0.76 7.65
CA GLU A 269 7.97 1.24 8.77
C GLU A 269 7.30 0.93 10.12
N ASN A 270 6.60 -0.20 10.21
CA ASN A 270 6.33 -0.77 11.51
C ASN A 270 7.71 -1.12 12.09
N LEU A 271 8.16 -0.33 13.06
CA LEU A 271 9.13 -0.76 14.06
C LEU A 271 8.56 -2.01 14.73
N VAL A 272 8.68 -3.15 14.07
CA VAL A 272 8.59 -4.44 14.72
C VAL A 272 9.86 -4.48 15.55
N ASN A 273 9.75 -4.09 16.82
CA ASN A 273 10.76 -4.40 17.80
C ASN A 273 10.97 -5.92 17.74
N GLY A 274 11.99 -6.35 17.00
CA GLY A 274 12.45 -7.72 17.03
C GLY A 274 12.98 -7.97 18.43
N SER A 275 12.39 -8.92 19.15
CA SER A 275 12.93 -9.40 20.40
C SER A 275 14.15 -10.25 20.06
N ASP A 276 15.35 -9.74 20.35
CA ASP A 276 16.56 -10.54 20.21
C ASP A 276 16.57 -11.61 21.31
N LEU A 277 16.74 -12.88 20.92
CA LEU A 277 16.77 -13.98 21.87
C LEU A 277 18.09 -13.89 22.63
N GLN A 278 18.03 -13.51 23.91
CA GLN A 278 19.24 -13.48 24.75
C GLN A 278 19.76 -14.91 24.94
N VAL A 279 20.74 -15.28 24.10
CA VAL A 279 21.35 -16.62 24.05
C VAL A 279 21.96 -17.01 25.40
N ILE A 280 22.51 -16.04 26.13
CA ILE A 280 23.20 -16.28 27.42
C ILE A 280 22.22 -16.84 28.48
N PRO A 281 21.09 -16.19 28.82
CA PRO A 281 20.06 -16.77 29.69
C PRO A 281 19.53 -18.13 29.23
N LEU A 282 19.34 -18.33 27.92
CA LEU A 282 18.82 -19.60 27.39
C LEU A 282 19.81 -20.75 27.62
N VAL A 283 21.09 -20.52 27.34
CA VAL A 283 22.15 -21.51 27.58
C VAL A 283 22.27 -21.83 29.07
N LEU A 284 22.19 -20.82 29.95
CA LEU A 284 22.19 -21.02 31.40
C LEU A 284 20.97 -21.85 31.86
N PHE A 285 19.79 -21.59 31.31
CA PHE A 285 18.57 -22.34 31.63
C PHE A 285 18.66 -23.80 31.16
N ILE A 286 19.14 -24.05 29.94
CA ILE A 286 19.34 -25.40 29.43
C ILE A 286 20.39 -26.15 30.26
N ALA A 287 21.50 -25.51 30.61
CA ALA A 287 22.51 -26.11 31.47
C ALA A 287 21.95 -26.47 32.86
N ALA A 288 21.14 -25.58 33.47
CA ALA A 288 20.49 -25.85 34.75
C ALA A 288 19.50 -27.02 34.67
N LEU A 289 18.73 -27.13 33.59
CA LEU A 289 17.83 -28.27 33.35
C LEU A 289 18.59 -29.59 33.20
N ILE A 290 19.73 -29.58 32.51
CA ILE A 290 20.57 -30.77 32.35
C ILE A 290 21.12 -31.20 33.72
N VAL A 291 21.63 -30.27 34.52
CA VAL A 291 22.13 -30.56 35.88
C VAL A 291 21.01 -31.14 36.74
N PHE A 292 19.81 -30.54 36.69
CA PHE A 292 18.65 -31.04 37.43
C PHE A 292 18.25 -32.45 37.00
N ALA A 293 18.23 -32.73 35.68
CA ALA A 293 17.94 -34.06 35.14
C ALA A 293 18.99 -35.10 35.55
N CYS A 294 20.28 -34.75 35.51
CA CYS A 294 21.34 -35.63 36.00
C CYS A 294 21.20 -35.92 37.49
N GLN A 295 20.81 -34.92 38.29
CA GLN A 295 20.62 -35.07 39.73
C GLN A 295 19.41 -35.95 40.07
N THR A 296 18.30 -35.83 39.36
CA THR A 296 17.13 -36.71 39.55
C THR A 296 17.45 -38.15 39.16
N ILE A 297 18.17 -38.37 38.06
CA ILE A 297 18.64 -39.71 37.65
C ILE A 297 19.56 -40.29 38.73
N TYR A 298 20.53 -39.53 39.21
CA TYR A 298 21.46 -39.97 40.25
C TYR A 298 20.73 -40.37 41.54
N ILE A 299 19.80 -39.53 42.02
CA ILE A 299 18.99 -39.83 43.21
C ILE A 299 18.16 -41.10 42.98
N SER A 300 17.52 -41.23 41.81
CA SER A 300 16.70 -42.40 41.48
C SER A 300 17.51 -43.69 41.48
N ILE A 301 18.71 -43.68 40.88
CA ILE A 301 19.63 -44.83 40.90
C ILE A 301 20.03 -45.19 42.33
N ARG A 302 20.38 -44.19 43.17
CA ARG A 302 20.75 -44.43 44.57
C ARG A 302 19.61 -45.02 45.39
N VAL A 303 18.37 -44.55 45.17
CA VAL A 303 17.17 -45.09 45.81
C VAL A 303 16.94 -46.54 45.39
N ILE A 304 17.05 -46.85 44.09
CA ILE A 304 16.88 -48.22 43.58
C ILE A 304 17.95 -49.15 44.20
N LEU A 305 19.22 -48.75 44.19
CA LEU A 305 20.31 -49.54 44.76
C LEU A 305 20.17 -49.74 46.27
N ALA A 306 19.74 -48.71 47.02
CA ALA A 306 19.50 -48.83 48.45
C ALA A 306 18.28 -49.71 48.77
N ALA A 307 17.24 -49.69 47.92
CA ALA A 307 16.04 -50.48 48.08
C ALA A 307 16.22 -51.97 47.73
N GLN A 308 17.20 -52.33 46.90
CA GLN A 308 17.46 -53.72 46.47
C GLN A 308 17.79 -54.67 47.63
N GLY A 309 18.27 -54.17 48.77
CA GLY A 309 18.63 -54.97 49.95
C GLY A 309 17.60 -55.00 51.08
N VAL A 310 16.51 -54.24 50.99
CA VAL A 310 15.57 -54.06 52.12
C VAL A 310 14.29 -54.85 51.89
N GLN A 311 14.12 -55.95 52.62
CA GLN A 311 12.98 -56.87 52.50
C GLN A 311 11.61 -56.16 52.65
N TYR A 312 11.53 -55.12 53.50
CA TYR A 312 10.30 -54.33 53.71
C TYR A 312 9.88 -53.47 52.51
N VAL A 313 10.82 -53.01 51.67
CA VAL A 313 10.49 -52.21 50.47
C VAL A 313 9.89 -53.09 49.38
N ARG A 314 10.39 -54.33 49.25
CA ARG A 314 9.81 -55.34 48.35
C ARG A 314 8.40 -55.76 48.80
N LEU A 315 8.15 -55.79 50.11
CA LEU A 315 6.82 -56.06 50.67
C LEU A 315 5.84 -54.90 50.41
N ALA A 316 6.26 -53.64 50.61
CA ALA A 316 5.43 -52.46 50.36
C ALA A 316 5.10 -52.28 48.87
N ALA A 317 6.06 -52.52 47.98
CA ALA A 317 5.81 -52.54 46.53
C ALA A 317 4.77 -53.59 46.15
N LEU A 318 4.75 -54.74 46.82
CA LEU A 318 3.78 -55.81 46.59
C LEU A 318 2.35 -55.42 47.01
N TYR A 319 2.19 -54.72 48.13
CA TYR A 319 0.89 -54.18 48.57
C TYR A 319 0.32 -53.16 47.58
N LEU A 320 1.20 -52.39 46.92
CA LEU A 320 0.80 -51.41 45.91
C LEU A 320 0.50 -52.04 44.54
N SER A 321 1.18 -53.14 44.19
CA SER A 321 1.04 -53.77 42.87
C SER A 321 0.07 -54.96 42.81
N SER A 322 -0.27 -55.57 43.95
CA SER A 322 -1.10 -56.78 44.00
C SER A 322 -2.31 -56.60 44.92
N PRO A 323 -3.55 -56.61 44.38
CA PRO A 323 -4.76 -56.56 45.20
C PRO A 323 -4.90 -57.80 46.10
N VAL A 324 -4.26 -58.92 45.74
CA VAL A 324 -4.31 -60.18 46.50
C VAL A 324 -3.53 -60.07 47.82
N ALA A 325 -2.45 -59.29 47.87
CA ALA A 325 -1.70 -59.06 49.10
C ALA A 325 -2.54 -58.29 50.14
N THR A 326 -3.33 -57.32 49.68
CA THR A 326 -4.26 -56.56 50.53
C THR A 326 -5.38 -57.47 51.07
N VAL A 327 -5.98 -58.31 50.21
CA VAL A 327 -7.01 -59.29 50.63
C VAL A 327 -6.44 -60.29 51.64
N GLN A 328 -5.21 -60.78 51.44
CA GLN A 328 -4.57 -61.71 52.37
C GLN A 328 -4.28 -61.06 53.74
N SER A 329 -3.94 -59.78 53.79
CA SER A 329 -3.78 -59.08 55.08
C SER A 329 -5.08 -58.89 55.86
N LEU A 330 -6.22 -58.84 55.16
CA LEU A 330 -7.54 -58.65 55.76
C LEU A 330 -8.21 -59.98 56.13
N TYR A 331 -7.96 -61.05 55.37
CA TYR A 331 -8.68 -62.31 55.48
C TYR A 331 -7.78 -63.55 55.70
N GLY A 332 -6.46 -63.41 55.63
CA GLY A 332 -5.49 -64.50 55.81
C GLY A 332 -4.60 -64.31 57.04
N HIS A 333 -3.47 -65.03 57.08
CA HIS A 333 -2.51 -64.98 58.19
C HIS A 333 -1.89 -63.58 58.39
N GLN A 334 -1.70 -63.17 59.64
CA GLN A 334 -1.08 -61.87 60.00
C GLN A 334 0.41 -61.76 59.61
N ASP A 335 1.06 -62.88 59.23
CA ASP A 335 2.47 -62.88 58.82
C ASP A 335 2.62 -62.68 57.30
N PRO A 336 3.10 -61.51 56.85
CA PRO A 336 3.16 -61.17 55.44
C PRO A 336 4.22 -61.98 54.66
N LEU A 337 5.18 -62.62 55.33
CA LEU A 337 6.17 -63.47 54.67
C LEU A 337 5.55 -64.74 54.05
N LYS A 338 4.43 -65.22 54.61
CA LYS A 338 3.70 -66.39 54.10
C LYS A 338 2.88 -66.11 52.84
N THR A 339 2.80 -64.86 52.39
CA THR A 339 2.16 -64.47 51.11
C THR A 339 2.85 -65.10 49.89
N TRP A 340 4.13 -65.44 50.03
CA TRP A 340 4.95 -66.06 48.99
C TRP A 340 4.87 -67.59 48.96
N GLU A 341 4.14 -68.19 49.91
CA GLU A 341 4.01 -69.63 50.00
C GLU A 341 3.11 -70.15 48.87
N THR A 342 3.63 -71.13 48.13
CA THR A 342 2.90 -71.69 46.98
C THR A 342 1.85 -72.71 47.40
N ASP A 343 2.00 -73.29 48.59
CA ASP A 343 1.00 -74.15 49.20
C ASP A 343 -0.13 -73.32 49.81
N SER A 344 -1.35 -73.53 49.32
CA SER A 344 -2.56 -72.87 49.84
C SER A 344 -2.79 -73.14 51.33
N MET A 345 -2.43 -74.32 51.84
CA MET A 345 -2.63 -74.67 53.25
C MET A 345 -1.64 -73.96 54.17
N GLU A 346 -0.40 -73.78 53.74
CA GLU A 346 0.58 -73.01 54.51
C GLU A 346 0.36 -71.49 54.40
N ARG A 347 -0.16 -71.04 53.26
CA ARG A 347 -0.47 -69.64 52.96
C ARG A 347 -1.67 -69.11 53.72
N PHE A 348 -2.74 -69.90 53.84
CA PHE A 348 -3.99 -69.49 54.51
C PHE A 348 -4.17 -70.15 55.89
N GLY A 349 -3.43 -71.21 56.19
CA GLY A 349 -3.64 -72.04 57.37
C GLY A 349 -4.77 -73.06 57.17
N PRO A 350 -4.88 -74.07 58.06
CA PRO A 350 -6.03 -74.96 58.05
C PRO A 350 -7.29 -74.18 58.39
N GLU A 351 -8.37 -74.38 57.63
CA GLU A 351 -9.68 -73.78 57.91
C GLU A 351 -10.09 -74.10 59.35
N THR A 352 -10.22 -73.06 60.18
CA THR A 352 -10.81 -73.21 61.51
C THR A 352 -12.31 -72.94 61.44
N GLU A 353 -13.08 -73.49 62.37
CA GLU A 353 -14.53 -73.23 62.44
C GLU A 353 -14.88 -71.72 62.52
N ALA A 354 -13.94 -70.90 63.01
CA ALA A 354 -14.07 -69.45 63.08
C ALA A 354 -13.95 -68.75 61.71
N ASP A 355 -13.42 -69.41 60.69
CA ASP A 355 -13.29 -68.86 59.33
C ASP A 355 -14.46 -69.24 58.42
N ARG A 356 -15.32 -70.15 58.88
CA ARG A 356 -16.52 -70.58 58.15
C ARG A 356 -17.64 -69.58 58.32
N LEU A 357 -18.23 -69.17 57.20
CA LEU A 357 -19.44 -68.37 57.20
C LEU A 357 -20.62 -69.28 57.57
N ARG A 358 -21.26 -68.97 58.70
CA ARG A 358 -22.48 -69.66 59.14
C ARG A 358 -23.69 -68.89 58.63
N ILE A 359 -24.62 -69.61 58.03
CA ILE A 359 -25.91 -69.07 57.59
C ILE A 359 -26.96 -69.58 58.57
N GLY A 360 -27.55 -68.67 59.35
CA GLY A 360 -28.54 -69.06 60.34
C GLY A 360 -29.44 -67.89 60.77
N PRO A 361 -30.57 -68.20 61.41
CA PRO A 361 -31.45 -67.20 61.98
C PRO A 361 -30.71 -66.50 63.13
N THR A 362 -30.38 -65.23 62.93
CA THR A 362 -29.78 -64.40 63.98
C THR A 362 -30.91 -63.58 64.61
N PRO A 363 -31.05 -63.58 65.95
CA PRO A 363 -32.08 -62.79 66.61
C PRO A 363 -31.81 -61.31 66.41
N LEU A 364 -32.70 -60.62 65.70
CA LEU A 364 -32.71 -59.17 65.60
C LEU A 364 -33.70 -58.66 66.65
N SER A 365 -33.18 -58.07 67.72
CA SER A 365 -33.99 -57.25 68.64
C SER A 365 -33.79 -55.79 68.26
N ILE A 366 -34.67 -55.27 67.41
CA ILE A 366 -34.80 -53.84 67.21
C ILE A 366 -36.10 -53.45 67.92
N ASN A 367 -35.98 -52.66 68.99
CA ASN A 367 -37.10 -52.18 69.81
C ASN A 367 -37.91 -53.28 70.52
N GLY A 368 -37.25 -54.31 71.04
CA GLY A 368 -37.86 -55.25 72.00
C GLY A 368 -38.90 -56.22 71.42
N GLN A 369 -39.08 -56.26 70.10
CA GLN A 369 -39.86 -57.31 69.44
C GLN A 369 -38.93 -58.40 68.90
N PRO A 370 -39.20 -59.69 69.14
CA PRO A 370 -38.37 -60.78 68.65
C PRO A 370 -38.57 -60.96 67.14
N GLY A 371 -37.57 -60.58 66.35
CA GLY A 371 -37.43 -60.94 64.94
C GLY A 371 -36.24 -61.86 64.73
N SER A 372 -36.27 -62.66 63.67
CA SER A 372 -35.07 -63.35 63.18
C SER A 372 -34.88 -63.01 61.71
N ALA A 373 -33.65 -62.68 61.33
CA ALA A 373 -33.25 -62.63 59.94
C ALA A 373 -32.21 -63.70 59.69
N PHE A 374 -32.26 -64.29 58.50
CA PHE A 374 -31.16 -65.11 58.01
C PHE A 374 -30.03 -64.18 57.59
N VAL A 375 -28.95 -64.20 58.36
CA VAL A 375 -27.76 -63.38 58.10
C VAL A 375 -26.56 -64.32 58.03
N VAL A 376 -25.60 -63.96 57.19
CA VAL A 376 -24.31 -64.63 57.12
C VAL A 376 -23.41 -64.05 58.21
N THR A 377 -23.01 -64.87 59.19
CA THR A 377 -22.11 -64.46 60.27
C THR A 377 -20.80 -65.24 60.20
N LYS A 378 -19.70 -64.61 60.64
CA LYS A 378 -18.41 -65.29 60.78
C LYS A 378 -18.48 -66.20 62.02
N GLY A 379 -18.01 -67.46 61.89
CA GLY A 379 -18.16 -68.54 62.87
C GLY A 379 -17.46 -68.34 64.20
#